data_AF-A0A0V0H195-F1
#
_entry.id   AF-A0A0V0H195-F1
#
_cell.length_a   1.000
_cell.length_b   1.000
_cell.length_c   1.000
_cell.angle_alpha   90.00
_cell.angle_beta   90.00
_cell.angle_gamma   90.00
#
_symmetry.space_group_name_H-M   'P 1'
#
loop_
_entity.id
_entity.type
_entity.pdbx_description
1 polymer ?
#
loop_
_entity_poly.entity_id
_entity_poly.type
_entity_poly.pdbx_seq_one_letter_code
_entity_poly.pdbx_strand_id
1 'polypeptide(L)'
;MKALLRDSFYLFLFLCLNSIHQSFGATDTITTTHFLKDGDDNITSPGGIFEMGFFNPGNSENRYVGMWYKNVSDRTVVWVANREAPLGTNSGTLKVIKPGILVIVNDSNHIIWSTNTSRSVQNPVAKLLDSGNLVVIDAGHGDGDDIKIGDFLWQSFDYPTDTLLPGMKIGWNFVTGKELYLSSWKN
;
A
#
# COMPACT_ATOMS: atom_id res chain seq x y z
N MET A 1 -54.74 5.17 -17.97
CA MET A 1 -54.13 4.48 -16.83
C MET A 1 -52.96 3.56 -17.23
N LYS A 2 -53.11 2.67 -18.22
CA LYS A 2 -52.02 1.75 -18.66
C LYS A 2 -50.76 2.42 -19.22
N ALA A 3 -50.90 3.54 -19.96
CA ALA A 3 -49.74 4.26 -20.52
C ALA A 3 -48.85 4.92 -19.45
N LEU A 4 -49.47 5.56 -18.45
CA LEU A 4 -48.76 6.21 -17.35
C LEU A 4 -47.94 5.23 -16.49
N LEU A 5 -48.45 4.00 -16.30
CA LEU A 5 -47.73 2.94 -15.59
C LEU A 5 -46.49 2.46 -16.36
N ARG A 6 -46.57 2.43 -17.70
CA ARG A 6 -45.46 2.02 -18.56
C ARG A 6 -44.34 3.05 -18.55
N ASP A 7 -44.68 4.34 -18.66
CA ASP A 7 -43.69 5.41 -18.69
C ASP A 7 -42.99 5.57 -17.33
N SER A 8 -43.73 5.40 -16.23
CA SER A 8 -43.16 5.37 -14.88
C SER A 8 -42.22 4.17 -14.66
N PHE A 9 -42.49 3.02 -15.29
CA PHE A 9 -41.61 1.85 -15.22
C PHE A 9 -40.27 2.09 -15.93
N TYR A 10 -40.28 2.70 -17.12
CA TYR A 10 -39.05 3.03 -17.84
C TYR A 10 -38.23 4.11 -17.12
N LEU A 11 -38.87 5.10 -16.51
CA LEU A 11 -38.18 6.12 -15.73
C LEU A 11 -37.52 5.52 -14.49
N PHE A 12 -38.21 4.61 -13.79
CA PHE A 12 -37.65 3.86 -12.67
C PHE A 12 -36.47 2.98 -13.11
N LEU A 13 -36.58 2.28 -14.25
CA LEU A 13 -35.49 1.48 -14.80
C LEU A 13 -34.27 2.34 -15.14
N PHE A 14 -34.47 3.52 -15.72
CA PHE A 14 -33.40 4.48 -16.05
C PHE A 14 -32.71 5.01 -14.78
N LEU A 15 -33.46 5.34 -13.72
CA LEU A 15 -32.89 5.75 -12.43
C LEU A 15 -32.12 4.62 -11.74
N CYS A 16 -32.60 3.37 -11.84
CA CYS A 16 -31.90 2.19 -11.32
C CYS A 16 -30.60 1.93 -12.07
N LEU A 17 -30.56 2.13 -13.40
CA LEU A 17 -29.35 1.95 -14.22
C LEU A 17 -28.29 3.02 -13.93
N ASN A 18 -28.67 4.25 -13.59
CA ASN A 18 -27.73 5.31 -13.18
C ASN A 18 -27.25 5.16 -11.72
N SER A 19 -27.94 4.35 -10.91
CA SER A 19 -27.53 4.07 -9.52
C SER A 19 -26.42 3.01 -9.42
N ILE A 20 -26.05 2.36 -10.52
CA ILE A 20 -24.94 1.40 -10.59
C ILE A 20 -23.65 2.15 -10.96
N HIS A 21 -23.33 3.21 -10.24
CA HIS A 21 -21.94 3.61 -10.11
C HIS A 21 -21.32 2.68 -9.08
N GLN A 22 -20.63 1.63 -9.53
CA GLN A 22 -19.72 0.91 -8.66
C GLN A 22 -18.67 1.92 -8.18
N SER A 23 -18.83 2.45 -6.97
CA SER A 23 -17.72 3.08 -6.27
C SER A 23 -16.71 1.97 -6.02
N PHE A 24 -15.69 1.87 -6.86
CA PHE A 24 -14.53 1.06 -6.52
C PHE A 24 -13.93 1.73 -5.28
N GLY A 25 -14.15 1.11 -4.12
CA GLY A 25 -13.47 1.53 -2.90
C GLY A 25 -11.96 1.46 -3.15
N ALA A 26 -11.21 2.40 -2.59
CA ALA A 26 -9.76 2.32 -2.64
C ALA A 26 -9.31 0.99 -1.99
N THR A 27 -8.47 0.23 -2.69
CA THR A 27 -7.94 -1.03 -2.16
C THR A 27 -6.89 -0.74 -1.09
N ASP A 28 -6.83 -1.55 -0.05
CA ASP A 28 -5.80 -1.54 0.99
C ASP A 28 -4.72 -2.62 0.77
N THR A 29 -4.88 -3.43 -0.28
CA THR A 29 -4.07 -4.63 -0.52
C THR A 29 -3.40 -4.67 -1.90
N ILE A 30 -2.22 -5.28 -1.92
CA ILE A 30 -1.45 -5.64 -3.12
C ILE A 30 -1.25 -7.16 -3.09
N THR A 31 -1.62 -7.83 -4.17
CA THR A 31 -1.58 -9.30 -4.29
C THR A 31 -0.61 -9.73 -5.39
N THR A 32 -0.49 -11.04 -5.61
CA THR A 32 0.34 -11.58 -6.71
C THR A 32 -0.25 -11.34 -8.10
N THR A 33 -1.54 -11.03 -8.19
CA THR A 33 -2.26 -10.79 -9.44
C THR A 33 -2.70 -9.33 -9.61
N HIS A 34 -2.82 -8.58 -8.51
CA HIS A 34 -3.14 -7.17 -8.49
C HIS A 34 -1.97 -6.40 -7.88
N PHE A 35 -1.20 -5.77 -8.76
CA PHE A 35 -0.03 -4.97 -8.42
C PHE A 35 -0.30 -3.49 -8.68
N LEU A 36 0.48 -2.62 -8.03
CA LEU A 36 0.40 -1.18 -8.22
C LEU A 36 1.43 -0.76 -9.26
N LYS A 37 0.99 -0.21 -10.40
CA LYS A 37 1.88 0.42 -11.37
C LYS A 37 2.00 1.91 -11.08
N ASP A 38 3.11 2.47 -11.53
CA ASP A 38 3.27 3.91 -11.52
C ASP A 38 2.21 4.59 -12.42
N GLY A 39 1.48 5.55 -11.85
CA GLY A 39 0.35 6.23 -12.48
C GLY A 39 -1.02 5.64 -12.13
N ASP A 40 -1.08 4.49 -11.45
CA ASP A 40 -2.33 3.96 -10.90
C ASP A 40 -2.78 4.76 -9.67
N ASP A 41 -4.05 4.58 -9.29
CA ASP A 41 -4.57 5.08 -8.03
C ASP A 41 -3.85 4.45 -6.83
N ASN A 42 -3.65 5.25 -5.78
CA ASN A 42 -2.98 4.82 -4.56
C ASN A 42 -3.80 3.76 -3.78
N ILE A 43 -3.11 2.94 -3.00
CA ILE A 43 -3.79 2.11 -1.99
C ILE A 43 -4.10 2.97 -0.76
N THR A 44 -5.22 2.72 -0.11
CA THR A 44 -5.67 3.47 1.08
C THR A 44 -5.91 2.50 2.23
N SER A 45 -5.50 2.85 3.46
CA SER A 45 -5.82 2.06 4.65
C SER A 45 -7.35 1.97 4.85
N PRO A 46 -7.89 0.90 5.47
CA PRO A 46 -9.34 0.70 5.58
C PRO A 46 -10.13 1.89 6.13
N GLY A 47 -9.61 2.57 7.15
CA GLY A 47 -10.19 3.76 7.78
C GLY A 47 -9.90 5.08 7.06
N GLY A 48 -9.18 5.06 5.93
CA GLY A 48 -8.88 6.27 5.16
C GLY A 48 -7.87 7.20 5.83
N ILE A 49 -6.99 6.68 6.69
CA ILE A 49 -6.01 7.46 7.45
C ILE A 49 -4.73 7.65 6.63
N PHE A 50 -4.22 6.55 6.08
CA PHE A 50 -2.98 6.52 5.31
C PHE A 50 -3.24 6.15 3.85
N GLU A 51 -2.43 6.72 2.97
CA GLU A 51 -2.33 6.34 1.56
C GLU A 51 -0.90 5.95 1.21
N MET A 52 -0.75 5.05 0.24
CA MET A 52 0.54 4.64 -0.27
C MET A 52 0.53 4.51 -1.79
N GLY A 53 1.60 4.97 -2.42
CA GLY A 53 1.81 4.82 -3.85
C GLY A 53 3.08 5.46 -4.35
N PHE A 54 3.17 5.60 -5.68
CA PHE A 54 4.31 6.20 -6.34
C PHE A 54 4.26 7.73 -6.26
N PHE A 55 5.41 8.36 -5.98
CA PHE A 55 5.52 9.81 -5.90
C PHE A 55 6.93 10.31 -6.26
N ASN A 56 7.01 11.60 -6.55
CA ASN A 56 8.26 12.34 -6.66
C ASN A 56 8.34 13.34 -5.48
N PRO A 57 9.47 13.44 -4.76
CA PRO A 57 9.67 14.46 -3.75
C PRO A 57 10.02 15.80 -4.41
N GLY A 58 9.26 16.85 -4.09
CA GLY A 58 9.49 18.20 -4.61
C GLY A 58 9.54 18.24 -6.14
N ASN A 59 10.62 18.81 -6.69
CA ASN A 59 10.85 18.92 -8.13
C ASN A 59 11.80 17.82 -8.67
N SER A 60 12.03 16.76 -7.92
CA SER A 60 12.93 15.67 -8.35
C SER A 60 12.27 14.79 -9.41
N GLU A 61 13.05 14.37 -10.40
CA GLU A 61 12.62 13.32 -11.35
C GLU A 61 12.73 11.91 -10.76
N ASN A 62 13.41 11.76 -9.62
CA ASN A 62 13.54 10.47 -8.93
C ASN A 62 12.18 10.01 -8.41
N ARG A 63 11.85 8.76 -8.71
CA ARG A 63 10.55 8.17 -8.38
C ARG A 63 10.67 7.18 -7.22
N TYR A 64 9.73 7.29 -6.28
CA TYR A 64 9.73 6.52 -5.04
C TYR A 64 8.37 5.91 -4.76
N VAL A 65 8.35 4.84 -3.98
CA VAL A 65 7.14 4.36 -3.30
C VAL A 65 7.17 4.88 -1.87
N GLY A 66 6.11 5.57 -1.48
CA GLY A 66 5.99 6.13 -0.14
C GLY A 66 4.57 6.08 0.40
N MET A 67 4.45 6.45 1.67
CA MET A 67 3.21 6.49 2.41
C MET A 67 3.04 7.86 3.07
N TRP A 68 1.82 8.37 3.09
CA TRP A 68 1.47 9.68 3.64
C TRP A 68 0.09 9.66 4.30
N TYR A 69 -0.20 10.68 5.09
CA TYR A 69 -1.56 10.92 5.59
C TYR A 69 -2.49 11.35 4.45
N LYS A 70 -3.64 10.69 4.31
CA LYS A 70 -4.60 10.96 3.23
C LYS A 70 -5.21 12.36 3.30
N ASN A 71 -5.64 12.76 4.50
CA ASN A 71 -6.46 13.94 4.71
C ASN A 71 -5.66 15.18 5.16
N VAL A 72 -4.41 15.30 4.71
CA VAL A 72 -3.54 16.45 4.99
C VAL A 72 -3.23 17.15 3.67
N SER A 73 -3.46 18.46 3.60
CA SER A 73 -3.34 19.25 2.36
C SER A 73 -1.93 19.23 1.77
N ASP A 74 -0.92 19.30 2.62
CA ASP A 74 0.47 19.13 2.23
C ASP A 74 0.85 17.67 2.42
N ARG A 75 1.19 16.98 1.31
CA ARG A 75 1.53 15.56 1.31
C ARG A 75 2.71 15.31 2.25
N THR A 76 2.38 14.86 3.47
CA THR A 76 3.35 14.56 4.52
C THR A 76 3.74 13.10 4.40
N VAL A 77 4.88 12.84 3.75
CA VAL A 77 5.40 11.49 3.56
C VAL A 77 6.03 10.99 4.86
N VAL A 78 5.49 9.91 5.41
CA VAL A 78 5.90 9.34 6.70
C VAL A 78 6.75 8.08 6.57
N TRP A 79 6.79 7.47 5.38
CA TRP A 79 7.61 6.30 5.09
C TRP A 79 7.94 6.20 3.60
N VAL A 80 9.12 5.66 3.27
CA VAL A 80 9.63 5.51 1.88
C VAL A 80 10.36 4.19 1.75
N ALA A 81 9.94 3.35 0.81
CA ALA A 81 10.54 2.03 0.57
C ALA A 81 11.96 2.15 -0.01
N ASN A 82 12.04 2.69 -1.23
CA ASN A 82 13.26 2.73 -2.03
C ASN A 82 14.04 4.04 -1.85
N ARG A 83 14.16 4.51 -0.60
CA ARG A 83 14.82 5.79 -0.25
C ARG A 83 16.26 5.87 -0.77
N GLU A 84 17.01 4.77 -0.65
CA GLU A 84 18.43 4.69 -1.06
C GLU A 84 18.61 4.44 -2.57
N ALA A 85 17.58 3.93 -3.25
CA ALA A 85 17.64 3.50 -4.64
C ALA A 85 16.39 3.98 -5.41
N PRO A 86 16.35 5.25 -5.85
CA PRO A 86 15.23 5.75 -6.63
C PRO A 86 15.07 5.02 -7.96
N LEU A 87 13.84 5.00 -8.46
CA LEU A 87 13.58 4.71 -9.86
C LEU A 87 13.94 5.96 -10.69
N GLY A 88 14.67 5.76 -11.79
CA GLY A 88 15.03 6.82 -12.73
C GLY A 88 13.96 7.11 -13.79
N THR A 89 12.82 6.41 -13.75
CA THR A 89 11.73 6.52 -14.72
C THR A 89 10.38 6.40 -14.02
N ASN A 90 9.34 6.97 -14.62
CA ASN A 90 7.95 6.85 -14.16
C ASN A 90 7.29 5.56 -14.68
N SER A 91 7.98 4.42 -14.54
CA SER A 91 7.54 3.12 -15.06
C SER A 91 7.71 1.99 -14.04
N GLY A 92 7.67 2.33 -12.75
CA GLY A 92 7.79 1.38 -11.65
C GLY A 92 6.58 0.46 -11.52
N THR A 93 6.80 -0.73 -10.95
CA THR A 93 5.72 -1.62 -10.49
C THR A 93 6.04 -2.14 -9.11
N LEU A 94 5.13 -1.92 -8.16
CA LEU A 94 5.14 -2.47 -6.82
C LEU A 94 4.25 -3.71 -6.79
N LYS A 95 4.83 -4.88 -6.50
CA LYS A 95 4.12 -6.16 -6.52
C LYS A 95 4.60 -7.10 -5.45
N VAL A 96 3.72 -8.00 -5.02
CA VAL A 96 4.09 -9.13 -4.18
C VAL A 96 4.39 -10.31 -5.09
N ILE A 97 5.55 -10.94 -4.89
CA ILE A 97 5.94 -12.17 -5.58
C ILE A 97 6.04 -13.32 -4.60
N LYS A 98 5.80 -14.55 -5.08
CA LYS A 98 6.08 -15.74 -4.29
C LYS A 98 7.58 -15.84 -4.00
N PRO A 99 7.98 -16.24 -2.78
CA PRO A 99 7.14 -16.84 -1.74
C PRO A 99 6.62 -15.88 -0.66
N GLY A 100 6.51 -14.57 -0.95
CA GLY A 100 6.06 -13.56 0.02
C GLY A 100 7.01 -12.38 0.12
N ILE A 101 7.53 -11.94 -1.02
CA ILE A 101 8.48 -10.83 -1.11
C ILE A 101 7.76 -9.67 -1.77
N LEU A 102 7.72 -8.52 -1.13
CA LEU A 102 7.28 -7.28 -1.75
C LEU A 102 8.47 -6.67 -2.51
N VAL A 103 8.26 -6.37 -3.79
CA VAL A 103 9.31 -5.86 -4.69
C VAL A 103 8.86 -4.62 -5.44
N ILE A 104 9.81 -3.72 -5.68
CA ILE A 104 9.70 -2.64 -6.65
C ILE A 104 10.59 -3.02 -7.84
N VAL A 105 9.98 -3.10 -9.02
CA VAL A 105 10.69 -3.36 -10.28
C VAL A 105 10.55 -2.19 -11.24
N ASN A 106 11.52 -2.02 -12.13
CA ASN A 106 11.40 -1.13 -13.29
C ASN A 106 10.69 -1.84 -14.47
N ASP A 107 10.55 -1.12 -15.58
CA ASP A 107 9.99 -1.62 -16.85
C ASP A 107 10.67 -2.88 -17.41
N SER A 108 11.97 -3.02 -17.15
CA SER A 108 12.79 -4.15 -17.57
C SER A 108 12.70 -5.34 -16.58
N ASN A 109 11.78 -5.29 -15.62
CA ASN A 109 11.63 -6.24 -14.51
C ASN A 109 12.88 -6.38 -13.61
N HIS A 110 13.80 -5.42 -13.64
CA HIS A 110 14.92 -5.37 -12.71
C HIS A 110 14.43 -4.93 -11.32
N ILE A 111 14.81 -5.68 -10.28
CA ILE A 111 14.44 -5.38 -8.89
C ILE A 111 15.28 -4.20 -8.39
N ILE A 112 14.61 -3.12 -8.03
CA ILE A 112 15.22 -1.91 -7.48
C ILE A 112 15.23 -1.97 -5.95
N TRP A 113 14.18 -2.54 -5.37
CA TRP A 113 14.02 -2.70 -3.93
C TRP A 113 13.22 -3.96 -3.63
N SER A 114 13.55 -4.63 -2.54
CA SER A 114 12.80 -5.80 -2.06
C SER A 114 12.84 -5.90 -0.54
N THR A 115 11.79 -6.50 0.02
CA THR A 115 11.76 -6.89 1.43
C THR A 115 12.63 -8.13 1.65
N ASN A 116 13.25 -8.23 2.82
CA ASN A 116 13.82 -9.48 3.29
C ASN A 116 12.80 -10.20 4.17
N THR A 117 12.26 -11.33 3.71
CA THR A 117 11.26 -12.11 4.44
C THR A 117 11.87 -13.41 4.97
N SER A 118 11.46 -13.79 6.18
CA SER A 118 12.08 -14.90 6.92
C SER A 118 11.53 -16.28 6.57
N ARG A 119 10.32 -16.33 6.00
CA ARG A 119 9.61 -17.58 5.67
C ARG A 119 8.80 -17.44 4.38
N SER A 120 8.53 -18.59 3.76
CA SER A 120 7.75 -18.72 2.53
C SER A 120 6.30 -19.06 2.82
N VAL A 121 5.36 -18.47 2.07
CA VAL A 121 3.92 -18.72 2.21
C VAL A 121 3.22 -18.95 0.87
N GLN A 122 2.00 -19.49 0.92
CA GLN A 122 1.25 -19.89 -0.27
C GLN A 122 0.50 -18.72 -0.92
N ASN A 123 -0.15 -17.87 -0.10
CA ASN A 123 -0.99 -16.77 -0.56
C ASN A 123 -0.49 -15.43 -0.02
N PRO A 124 0.69 -14.96 -0.47
CA PRO A 124 1.25 -13.73 0.05
C PRO A 124 0.47 -12.51 -0.42
N VAL A 125 0.20 -11.60 0.51
CA VAL A 125 -0.47 -10.32 0.29
C VAL A 125 0.25 -9.23 1.08
N ALA A 126 0.41 -8.05 0.50
CA ALA A 126 0.81 -6.85 1.23
C ALA A 126 -0.44 -6.04 1.56
N LYS A 127 -0.58 -5.59 2.81
CA LYS A 127 -1.76 -4.89 3.32
C LYS A 127 -1.33 -3.63 4.06
N LEU A 128 -1.97 -2.50 3.76
CA LEU A 128 -1.78 -1.24 4.46
C LEU A 128 -2.78 -1.15 5.62
N LEU A 129 -2.27 -1.16 6.86
CA LEU A 129 -3.11 -1.07 8.06
C LEU A 129 -3.39 0.39 8.45
N ASP A 130 -4.46 0.61 9.22
CA ASP A 130 -4.83 1.93 9.76
C ASP A 130 -3.83 2.51 10.75
N SER A 131 -2.92 1.69 11.29
CA SER A 131 -1.76 2.16 12.04
C SER A 131 -0.71 2.86 11.16
N GLY A 132 -0.82 2.72 9.83
CA GLY A 132 0.24 3.09 8.89
C GLY A 132 1.31 2.01 8.78
N ASN A 133 1.09 0.81 9.30
CA ASN A 133 2.01 -0.31 9.10
C ASN A 133 1.65 -1.04 7.80
N LEU A 134 2.52 -0.97 6.79
CA LEU A 134 2.47 -1.87 5.66
C LEU A 134 3.05 -3.23 6.07
N VAL A 135 2.26 -4.29 5.94
CA VAL A 135 2.65 -5.66 6.33
C VAL A 135 2.55 -6.60 5.15
N VAL A 136 3.42 -7.62 5.11
CA VAL A 136 3.30 -8.76 4.20
C VAL A 136 2.86 -9.97 5.01
N ILE A 137 1.77 -10.63 4.62
CA ILE A 137 1.12 -11.73 5.34
C ILE A 137 0.74 -12.87 4.40
N ASP A 138 0.39 -14.04 4.94
CA ASP A 138 -0.32 -15.10 4.22
C ASP A 138 -1.82 -14.93 4.40
N ALA A 139 -2.53 -14.56 3.34
CA ALA A 139 -3.98 -14.38 3.37
C ALA A 139 -4.73 -15.68 3.76
N GLY A 140 -4.10 -16.85 3.60
CA GLY A 140 -4.69 -18.12 4.02
C GLY A 140 -4.68 -18.36 5.54
N HIS A 141 -3.94 -17.56 6.32
CA HIS A 141 -3.75 -17.75 7.76
C HIS A 141 -4.27 -16.59 8.63
N GLY A 142 -4.86 -15.55 8.03
CA GLY A 142 -5.49 -14.45 8.74
C GLY A 142 -6.16 -13.50 7.75
N ASP A 143 -7.48 -13.35 7.88
CA ASP A 143 -8.23 -12.33 7.16
C ASP A 143 -9.00 -11.49 8.21
N GLY A 144 -9.04 -10.16 8.03
CA GLY A 144 -9.67 -9.22 8.97
C GLY A 144 -8.82 -8.71 10.15
N ASP A 145 -9.49 -8.27 11.22
CA ASP A 145 -8.91 -7.61 12.42
C ASP A 145 -8.08 -8.54 13.32
N ASP A 146 -8.02 -9.83 13.01
CA ASP A 146 -7.33 -10.86 13.79
C ASP A 146 -5.87 -11.12 13.34
N ILE A 147 -5.29 -10.28 12.47
CA ILE A 147 -3.89 -10.43 12.07
C ILE A 147 -3.00 -10.23 13.29
N LYS A 148 -2.37 -11.31 13.78
CA LYS A 148 -1.44 -11.23 14.90
C LYS A 148 -0.06 -10.84 14.38
N ILE A 149 0.73 -10.21 15.24
CA ILE A 149 2.13 -9.85 14.91
C ILE A 149 2.95 -11.07 14.46
N GLY A 150 2.63 -12.28 14.95
CA GLY A 150 3.27 -13.54 14.52
C GLY A 150 2.95 -14.00 13.09
N ASP A 151 1.97 -13.36 12.44
CA ASP A 151 1.56 -13.68 11.08
C ASP A 151 2.33 -12.85 10.04
N PHE A 152 2.97 -11.76 10.48
CA PHE A 152 3.78 -10.89 9.62
C PHE A 152 5.03 -11.60 9.11
N LEU A 153 5.17 -11.64 7.79
CA LEU A 153 6.40 -12.03 7.08
C LEU A 153 7.41 -10.90 7.04
N TRP A 154 6.87 -9.67 6.99
CA TRP A 154 7.60 -8.41 6.97
C TRP A 154 6.66 -7.29 7.39
N GLN A 155 7.19 -6.23 7.98
CA GLN A 155 6.45 -5.02 8.31
C GLN A 155 7.31 -3.76 8.16
N SER A 156 6.70 -2.68 7.69
CA SER A 156 7.35 -1.38 7.50
C SER A 156 7.84 -0.76 8.83
N PHE A 157 7.15 -1.05 9.94
CA PHE A 157 7.53 -0.54 11.26
C PHE A 157 8.91 -1.03 11.74
N ASP A 158 9.42 -2.13 11.18
CA ASP A 158 10.79 -2.62 11.46
C ASP A 158 11.86 -1.93 10.59
N TYR A 159 11.45 -1.03 9.70
CA TYR A 159 12.30 -0.28 8.77
C TYR A 159 11.87 1.19 8.75
N PRO A 160 12.01 1.91 9.88
CA PRO A 160 11.67 3.31 9.97
C PRO A 160 12.48 4.17 9.00
N THR A 161 11.90 5.31 8.66
CA THR A 161 12.55 6.37 7.89
C THR A 161 12.88 7.55 8.80
N ASP A 162 12.35 8.74 8.54
CA ASP A 162 12.52 9.98 9.30
C ASP A 162 11.40 10.23 10.32
N THR A 163 10.33 9.42 10.29
CA THR A 163 9.12 9.63 11.10
C THR A 163 8.86 8.47 12.04
N LEU A 164 8.39 8.78 13.25
CA LEU A 164 7.89 7.81 14.23
C LEU A 164 6.36 7.89 14.29
N LEU A 165 5.68 6.84 13.82
CA LEU A 165 4.23 6.69 13.91
C LEU A 165 3.80 6.02 15.23
N PRO A 166 2.56 6.23 15.70
CA PRO A 166 2.02 5.49 16.84
C PRO A 166 2.14 3.98 16.66
N GLY A 167 2.69 3.30 17.66
CA GLY A 167 2.89 1.84 17.67
C GLY A 167 4.25 1.36 17.12
N MET A 168 5.03 2.24 16.49
CA MET A 168 6.41 1.92 16.12
C MET A 168 7.32 1.82 17.35
N LYS A 169 8.40 1.05 17.22
CA LYS A 169 9.42 0.87 18.26
C LYS A 169 10.78 1.37 17.75
N ILE A 170 11.51 2.08 18.60
CA ILE A 170 12.85 2.59 18.34
C ILE A 170 13.80 2.05 19.40
N GLY A 171 15.06 1.83 19.03
CA GLY A 171 16.10 1.26 19.86
C GLY A 171 16.43 -0.18 19.50
N TRP A 172 17.08 -0.88 20.43
CA TRP A 172 17.60 -2.22 20.21
C TRP A 172 16.49 -3.27 20.33
N ASN A 173 16.30 -4.04 19.26
CA ASN A 173 15.56 -5.29 19.32
C ASN A 173 16.51 -6.42 19.72
N PHE A 174 16.50 -6.80 21.00
CA PHE A 174 17.37 -7.85 21.52
C PHE A 174 17.06 -9.26 20.98
N VAL A 175 15.89 -9.47 20.37
CA VAL A 175 15.53 -10.75 19.76
C VAL A 175 16.14 -10.87 18.36
N THR A 176 16.08 -9.81 17.55
CA THR A 176 16.61 -9.80 16.18
C THR A 176 18.04 -9.30 16.09
N GLY A 177 18.56 -8.66 17.14
CA GLY A 177 19.87 -8.01 17.17
C GLY A 177 19.95 -6.71 16.36
N LYS A 178 18.82 -6.19 15.87
CA LYS A 178 18.76 -4.98 15.04
C LYS A 178 18.45 -3.74 15.88
N GLU A 179 19.19 -2.66 15.66
CA GLU A 179 18.83 -1.34 16.16
C GLU A 179 17.89 -0.63 15.17
N LEU A 180 16.79 -0.11 15.69
CA LEU A 180 15.80 0.69 14.97
C LEU A 180 16.05 2.15 15.32
N TYR A 181 16.31 2.99 14.32
CA TYR A 181 16.54 4.42 14.51
C TYR A 181 15.97 5.20 13.33
N LEU A 182 15.73 6.50 13.54
CA LEU A 182 15.26 7.39 12.48
C LEU A 182 16.45 7.97 11.70
N SER A 183 16.27 8.15 10.39
CA SER A 183 17.23 8.84 9.52
C SER A 183 16.53 9.95 8.74
N SER A 184 17.10 11.16 8.76
CA SER A 184 16.51 12.33 8.10
C SER A 184 16.55 12.20 6.57
N TRP A 185 15.72 13.00 5.89
CA TRP A 185 15.95 13.30 4.48
C TRP A 185 17.31 13.97 4.29
N LYS A 186 17.86 13.82 3.08
CA LYS A 186 19.14 14.44 2.74
C LYS A 186 19.03 15.95 2.61
N ASN A 187 17.97 16.45 1.96
CA ASN A 187 17.62 17.87 1.79
C ASN A 187 16.12 17.99 1.51
#